data_AF-A0A4P8PPH7-F1
#
_entry.id   AF-A0A4P8PPH7-F1
#
_cell.length_a   1.000
_cell.length_b   1.000
_cell.length_c   1.000
_cell.angle_alpha   90.00
_cell.angle_beta   90.00
_cell.angle_gamma   90.00
#
_symmetry.space_group_name_H-M   'P 1'
#
loop_
_entity.id
_entity.type
_entity.pdbx_description
1 polymer ?
#
loop_
_entity_poly.entity_id
_entity_poly.type
_entity_poly.pdbx_seq_one_letter_code
_entity_poly.pdbx_strand_id
1 'polypeptide(L)'
;MTTLSDQLDPPPSDVDVPPPRARSVPVWLAIVAASVPMFMATLDNLVMTSALPVIRADLDASVGQLQWFMNAYTLAFATLMLSLSTLGDRLGRRRVFLWGIAVFTAASIASALSTTPAMLIAARAIQGIGAAAIMPLSLTLLAGAVPAARRAVAIGVWGGVSGLGVALGPVVGGAVVDGVSWQAVFWLNVPVAALAVPLVLYALRESTGVRQPLDPAGVLLAGGAVFLGVWAIVHGNDDGWTSASVSGVLAASVVLLIAFLGREMRTAHPVMPLRLFRSREFALANVIGLTFTLGMMGAVFLLSQYLQIVSGYSPFAAGLRTLPWTAAPMIVAPVAGLLAPRVGLRALLVTGLVLQGISLVWMAGLIEPGVAYSSLVPAFVMAGVGMGLTFAPNATAVLAGMREADHATASSINATLREIGVALGIAVLTAVFLGAGGSLTPTGYTDALAPALYVGAGFVAVAVVAAALMPPRRESAEPDQPSVTTVPSASGRVIDHSVTD
;
A
#
# COMPACT_ATOMS: atom_id res chain seq x y z
N MET A 1 -60.16 -18.42 -55.11
CA MET A 1 -59.30 -19.04 -54.08
C MET A 1 -57.96 -19.34 -54.71
N THR A 2 -57.02 -18.41 -54.57
CA THR A 2 -55.64 -18.51 -55.08
C THR A 2 -54.79 -17.88 -54.00
N THR A 3 -54.12 -18.70 -53.18
CA THR A 3 -53.24 -18.24 -52.11
C THR A 3 -51.81 -18.37 -52.59
N LEU A 4 -51.17 -17.21 -52.81
CA LEU A 4 -49.73 -17.03 -52.96
C LEU A 4 -49.05 -17.42 -51.65
N SER A 5 -48.19 -18.43 -51.67
CA SER A 5 -47.26 -18.75 -50.59
C SER A 5 -45.96 -17.98 -50.84
N ASP A 6 -45.79 -16.89 -50.10
CA ASP A 6 -44.58 -16.08 -50.05
C ASP A 6 -43.49 -16.86 -49.29
N GLN A 7 -42.55 -17.47 -50.02
CA GLN A 7 -41.33 -18.03 -49.44
C GLN A 7 -40.37 -16.87 -49.18
N LEU A 8 -40.35 -16.37 -47.96
CA LEU A 8 -39.31 -15.46 -47.48
C LEU A 8 -38.02 -16.24 -47.24
N ASP A 9 -37.01 -16.01 -48.08
CA ASP A 9 -35.64 -16.45 -47.81
C ASP A 9 -35.16 -15.89 -46.46
N PRO A 10 -34.45 -16.68 -45.63
CA PRO A 10 -33.84 -16.18 -44.41
C PRO A 10 -32.77 -15.13 -44.75
N PRO A 11 -32.63 -14.05 -43.96
CA PRO A 11 -31.62 -13.04 -44.22
C PRO A 11 -30.22 -13.67 -44.19
N PRO A 12 -29.27 -13.18 -45.02
CA PRO A 12 -27.91 -13.69 -45.01
C PRO A 12 -27.34 -13.58 -43.61
N SER A 13 -26.84 -14.70 -43.08
CA SER A 13 -26.14 -14.78 -41.80
C SER A 13 -25.08 -13.67 -41.74
N ASP A 14 -25.14 -12.87 -40.68
CA ASP A 14 -24.11 -11.89 -40.34
C ASP A 14 -22.74 -12.51 -40.61
N VAL A 15 -22.01 -11.91 -41.55
CA VAL A 15 -20.63 -12.27 -41.85
C VAL A 15 -19.88 -12.15 -40.52
N ASP A 16 -19.37 -13.28 -40.01
CA ASP A 16 -18.48 -13.36 -38.86
C ASP A 16 -17.24 -12.51 -39.17
N VAL A 17 -17.30 -11.21 -38.86
CA VAL A 17 -16.16 -10.31 -38.94
C VAL A 17 -15.19 -10.80 -37.86
N PRO A 18 -14.00 -11.31 -38.22
CA PRO A 18 -13.04 -11.75 -37.23
C PRO A 18 -12.75 -10.58 -36.30
N PRO A 19 -12.80 -10.76 -34.96
CA PRO A 19 -12.53 -9.66 -34.04
C PRO A 19 -11.18 -9.05 -34.40
N PRO A 20 -11.08 -7.70 -34.47
CA PRO A 20 -9.86 -7.04 -34.94
C PRO A 20 -8.66 -7.58 -34.17
N ARG A 21 -7.68 -8.13 -34.91
CA ARG A 21 -6.48 -8.76 -34.34
C ARG A 21 -5.90 -7.86 -33.26
N ALA A 22 -6.10 -8.27 -32.01
CA ALA A 22 -5.61 -7.50 -30.89
C ALA A 22 -4.09 -7.43 -31.01
N ARG A 23 -3.52 -6.23 -31.20
CA ARG A 23 -2.08 -5.99 -31.06
C ARG A 23 -1.59 -6.71 -29.80
N SER A 24 -0.78 -7.76 -29.98
CA SER A 24 -0.20 -8.56 -28.92
C SER A 24 0.96 -7.75 -28.33
N VAL A 25 0.66 -6.97 -27.29
CA VAL A 25 1.71 -6.28 -26.55
C VAL A 25 2.55 -7.33 -25.82
N PRO A 26 3.89 -7.28 -25.91
CA PRO A 26 4.75 -8.17 -25.13
C PRO A 26 4.47 -8.04 -23.63
N VAL A 27 4.37 -9.18 -22.93
CA VAL A 27 4.05 -9.22 -21.48
C VAL A 27 5.04 -8.38 -20.65
N TRP A 28 6.32 -8.41 -20.99
CA TRP A 28 7.34 -7.61 -20.31
C TRP A 28 7.05 -6.11 -20.40
N LEU A 29 6.53 -5.64 -21.53
CA LEU A 29 6.24 -4.22 -21.75
C LEU A 29 5.03 -3.77 -20.91
N ALA A 30 4.01 -4.63 -20.79
CA ALA A 30 2.87 -4.38 -19.89
C ALA A 30 3.30 -4.34 -18.42
N ILE A 31 4.23 -5.23 -18.01
CA ILE A 31 4.82 -5.21 -16.66
C ILE A 31 5.54 -3.89 -16.41
N VAL A 32 6.44 -3.45 -17.31
CA VAL A 32 7.18 -2.19 -17.13
C VAL A 32 6.22 -0.99 -17.13
N ALA A 33 5.23 -0.96 -18.04
CA ALA A 33 4.25 0.11 -18.13
C ALA A 33 3.43 0.30 -16.84
N ALA A 34 3.05 -0.79 -16.18
CA ALA A 34 2.33 -0.74 -14.92
C ALA A 34 3.27 -0.49 -13.72
N SER A 35 4.47 -1.06 -13.73
CA SER A 35 5.37 -1.06 -12.57
C SER A 35 6.17 0.23 -12.43
N VAL A 36 6.53 0.92 -13.51
CA VAL A 36 7.35 2.14 -13.44
C VAL A 36 6.66 3.30 -12.70
N PRO A 37 5.41 3.68 -13.01
CA PRO A 37 4.68 4.70 -12.23
C PRO A 37 4.49 4.31 -10.76
N MET A 38 4.26 3.02 -10.51
CA MET A 38 4.05 2.47 -9.18
C MET A 38 5.35 2.52 -8.35
N PHE A 39 6.47 2.16 -8.97
CA PHE A 39 7.82 2.31 -8.39
C PHE A 39 8.12 3.77 -8.07
N MET A 40 7.86 4.69 -9.01
CA MET A 40 8.01 6.13 -8.82
C MET A 40 7.27 6.62 -7.55
N ALA A 41 5.98 6.29 -7.42
CA ALA A 41 5.18 6.68 -6.25
C ALA A 41 5.66 6.03 -4.95
N THR A 42 6.12 4.78 -4.99
CA THR A 42 6.66 4.07 -3.82
C THR A 42 7.98 4.69 -3.36
N LEU A 43 8.87 4.95 -4.31
CA LEU A 43 10.20 5.51 -4.09
C LEU A 43 10.09 6.92 -3.49
N ASP A 44 9.26 7.79 -4.06
CA ASP A 44 9.03 9.16 -3.61
C ASP A 44 8.67 9.23 -2.11
N ASN A 45 7.73 8.40 -1.66
CA ASN A 45 7.29 8.41 -0.27
C ASN A 45 8.43 8.03 0.69
N LEU A 46 9.29 7.10 0.31
CA LEU A 46 10.36 6.61 1.19
C LEU A 46 11.62 7.46 1.12
N VAL A 47 11.95 7.99 -0.05
CA VAL A 47 13.04 8.94 -0.20
C VAL A 47 12.83 10.15 0.72
N MET A 48 11.60 10.63 0.85
CA MET A 48 11.27 11.75 1.73
C MET A 48 11.80 11.55 3.15
N THR A 49 11.67 10.33 3.71
CA THR A 49 12.12 10.04 5.08
C THR A 49 13.61 10.32 5.32
N SER A 50 14.43 10.22 4.26
CA SER A 50 15.87 10.52 4.32
C SER A 50 16.16 12.00 4.09
N ALA A 51 15.27 12.72 3.38
CA ALA A 51 15.40 14.15 3.12
C ALA A 51 14.94 15.03 4.28
N LEU A 52 14.06 14.53 5.16
CA LEU A 52 13.41 15.31 6.22
C LEU A 52 14.36 16.15 7.10
N PRO A 53 15.50 15.64 7.61
CA PRO A 53 16.42 16.48 8.40
C PRO A 53 17.00 17.65 7.59
N VAL A 54 17.28 17.42 6.30
CA VAL A 54 17.83 18.46 5.41
C VAL A 54 16.76 19.48 5.07
N ILE A 55 15.53 19.03 4.76
CA ILE A 55 14.37 19.92 4.54
C ILE A 55 14.08 20.75 5.79
N ARG A 56 14.20 20.16 6.99
CA ARG A 56 14.06 20.87 8.26
C ARG A 56 15.01 22.05 8.34
N ALA A 57 16.29 21.82 8.06
CA ALA A 57 17.32 22.84 8.16
C ALA A 57 17.15 23.94 7.08
N ASP A 58 16.76 23.55 5.87
CA ASP A 58 16.60 24.48 4.74
C ASP A 58 15.33 25.34 4.83
N LEU A 59 14.21 24.78 5.32
CA LEU A 59 12.91 25.46 5.41
C LEU A 59 12.56 25.95 6.83
N ASP A 60 13.49 25.81 7.80
CA ASP A 60 13.27 26.07 9.23
C ASP A 60 11.99 25.40 9.77
N ALA A 61 11.80 24.12 9.42
CA ALA A 61 10.54 23.43 9.65
C ALA A 61 10.40 22.89 11.08
N SER A 62 9.21 23.02 11.67
CA SER A 62 8.89 22.42 12.97
C SER A 62 8.75 20.89 12.89
N VAL A 63 8.80 20.19 14.03
CA VAL A 63 8.57 18.72 14.08
C VAL A 63 7.18 18.37 13.56
N GLY A 64 6.17 19.18 13.89
CA GLY A 64 4.82 19.04 13.35
C GLY A 64 4.79 19.17 11.82
N GLN A 65 5.54 20.11 11.25
CA GLN A 65 5.62 20.27 9.79
C GLN A 65 6.31 19.07 9.10
N LEU A 66 7.35 18.49 9.71
CA LEU A 66 7.97 17.26 9.19
C LEU A 66 6.99 16.09 9.15
N GLN A 67 6.15 15.96 10.18
CA GLN A 67 5.07 14.97 10.19
C GLN A 67 4.09 15.24 9.05
N TRP A 68 3.71 16.50 8.82
CA TRP A 68 2.80 16.86 7.74
C TRP A 68 3.36 16.65 6.33
N PHE A 69 4.68 16.74 6.11
CA PHE A 69 5.29 16.39 4.81
C PHE A 69 5.02 14.92 4.41
N MET A 70 4.93 14.02 5.40
CA MET A 70 4.59 12.61 5.22
C MET A 70 3.07 12.38 5.27
N ASN A 71 2.41 12.92 6.30
CA ASN A 71 1.00 12.65 6.58
C ASN A 71 0.07 13.28 5.55
N ALA A 72 0.36 14.47 5.01
CA ALA A 72 -0.49 15.09 4.00
C ALA A 72 -0.62 14.21 2.74
N TYR A 73 0.49 13.64 2.28
CA TYR A 73 0.51 12.67 1.18
C TYR A 73 -0.26 11.41 1.54
N THR A 74 0.07 10.80 2.67
CA THR A 74 -0.48 9.51 3.15
C THR A 74 -1.99 9.60 3.38
N LEU A 75 -2.47 10.71 3.95
CA LEU A 75 -3.89 10.96 4.20
C LEU A 75 -4.68 11.14 2.91
N ALA A 76 -4.19 11.98 1.98
CA ALA A 76 -4.81 12.16 0.68
C ALA A 76 -4.84 10.84 -0.11
N PHE A 77 -3.74 10.09 -0.05
CA PHE A 77 -3.63 8.77 -0.65
C PHE A 77 -4.68 7.83 -0.07
N ALA A 78 -4.65 7.57 1.24
CA ALA A 78 -5.56 6.65 1.91
C ALA A 78 -7.04 6.97 1.67
N THR A 79 -7.40 8.26 1.75
CA THR A 79 -8.78 8.75 1.63
C THR A 79 -9.35 8.57 0.22
N LEU A 80 -8.53 8.81 -0.80
CA LEU A 80 -9.02 8.86 -2.19
C LEU A 80 -8.74 7.57 -2.98
N MET A 81 -7.92 6.65 -2.46
CA MET A 81 -7.53 5.44 -3.18
C MET A 81 -8.73 4.57 -3.60
N LEU A 82 -9.68 4.33 -2.69
CA LEU A 82 -10.89 3.55 -3.01
C LEU A 82 -11.74 4.28 -4.07
N SER A 83 -11.92 5.59 -3.92
CA SER A 83 -12.70 6.43 -4.82
C SER A 83 -12.11 6.52 -6.22
N LEU A 84 -10.79 6.71 -6.33
CA LEU A 84 -10.09 6.83 -7.61
C LEU A 84 -9.95 5.47 -8.30
N SER A 85 -9.86 4.37 -7.55
CA SER A 85 -9.99 3.02 -8.11
C SER A 85 -11.37 2.82 -8.74
N THR A 86 -12.45 3.14 -8.02
CA THR A 86 -13.83 3.05 -8.55
C THR A 86 -14.08 4.01 -9.71
N LEU A 87 -13.49 5.21 -9.66
CA LEU A 87 -13.53 6.17 -10.77
C LEU A 87 -12.85 5.60 -12.02
N GLY A 88 -11.72 4.89 -11.84
CA GLY A 88 -11.05 4.14 -12.90
C GLY A 88 -11.94 3.07 -13.50
N ASP A 89 -12.65 2.30 -12.67
CA ASP A 89 -13.60 1.31 -13.15
C ASP A 89 -14.74 1.94 -13.98
N ARG A 90 -15.16 3.17 -13.64
CA ARG A 90 -16.25 3.88 -14.33
C ARG A 90 -15.84 4.62 -15.60
N LEU A 91 -14.74 5.38 -15.56
CA LEU A 91 -14.32 6.28 -16.65
C LEU A 91 -13.27 5.67 -17.58
N GLY A 92 -12.65 4.57 -17.16
CA GLY A 92 -11.52 3.93 -17.82
C GLY A 92 -10.30 3.90 -16.92
N ARG A 93 -9.81 2.70 -16.61
CA ARG A 93 -8.69 2.47 -15.68
C ARG A 93 -7.41 3.13 -16.19
N ARG A 94 -7.15 3.07 -17.50
CA ARG A 94 -5.93 3.65 -18.10
C ARG A 94 -5.99 5.17 -18.11
N ARG A 95 -7.16 5.75 -18.39
CA ARG A 95 -7.38 7.21 -18.32
C ARG A 95 -7.13 7.76 -16.93
N VAL A 96 -7.72 7.15 -15.89
CA VAL A 96 -7.53 7.60 -14.51
C VAL A 96 -6.10 7.35 -14.04
N PHE A 97 -5.46 6.26 -14.47
CA PHE A 97 -4.05 6.00 -14.21
C PHE A 97 -3.13 7.08 -14.80
N LEU A 98 -3.32 7.44 -16.07
CA LEU A 98 -2.56 8.53 -16.73
C LEU A 98 -2.82 9.89 -16.09
N TRP A 99 -4.06 10.18 -15.70
CA TRP A 99 -4.40 11.37 -14.93
C TRP A 99 -3.65 11.38 -13.58
N GLY A 100 -3.60 10.24 -12.89
CA GLY A 100 -2.84 10.07 -11.66
C GLY A 100 -1.36 10.39 -11.83
N ILE A 101 -0.74 9.87 -12.90
CA ILE A 101 0.67 10.18 -13.25
C ILE A 101 0.86 11.68 -13.48
N ALA A 102 -0.04 12.32 -14.23
CA ALA A 102 0.05 13.75 -14.51
C ALA A 102 -0.08 14.60 -13.23
N VAL A 103 -1.06 14.31 -12.38
CA VAL A 103 -1.26 15.00 -11.09
C VAL A 103 -0.08 14.79 -10.16
N PHE A 104 0.39 13.55 -10.03
CA PHE A 104 1.57 13.22 -9.21
C PHE A 104 2.80 14.00 -9.67
N THR A 105 3.04 14.05 -10.98
CA THR A 105 4.21 14.72 -11.56
C THR A 105 4.14 16.24 -11.38
N ALA A 106 2.97 16.85 -11.64
CA ALA A 106 2.78 18.28 -11.44
C ALA A 106 2.93 18.68 -9.97
N ALA A 107 2.39 17.88 -9.06
CA ALA A 107 2.55 18.08 -7.62
C ALA A 107 4.00 17.88 -7.17
N SER A 108 4.71 16.90 -7.74
CA SER A 108 6.14 16.71 -7.51
C SER A 108 6.95 17.92 -7.95
N ILE A 109 6.65 18.51 -9.12
CA ILE A 109 7.29 19.77 -9.56
C ILE A 109 7.00 20.89 -8.55
N ALA A 110 5.76 21.02 -8.07
CA ALA A 110 5.41 22.00 -7.05
C ALA A 110 6.17 21.76 -5.73
N SER A 111 6.38 20.51 -5.32
CA SER A 111 7.22 20.14 -4.16
C SER A 111 8.68 20.52 -4.36
N ALA A 112 9.24 20.26 -5.55
CA ALA A 112 10.60 20.68 -5.91
C ALA A 112 10.79 22.21 -5.88
N LEU A 113 9.74 22.97 -6.23
CA LEU A 113 9.75 24.43 -6.24
C LEU A 113 9.31 25.05 -4.90
N SER A 114 9.08 24.23 -3.87
CA SER A 114 8.58 24.72 -2.59
C SER A 114 9.65 25.49 -1.82
N THR A 115 9.31 26.71 -1.42
CA THR A 115 10.18 27.59 -0.62
C THR A 115 9.72 27.75 0.82
N THR A 116 8.57 27.17 1.18
CA THR A 116 7.99 27.21 2.53
C THR A 116 7.46 25.84 2.93
N PRO A 117 7.41 25.51 4.23
CA PRO A 117 6.81 24.26 4.70
C PRO A 117 5.34 24.11 4.25
N ALA A 118 4.54 25.18 4.32
CA ALA A 118 3.13 25.14 3.93
C ALA A 118 2.95 24.78 2.45
N MET A 119 3.78 25.34 1.56
CA MET A 119 3.77 25.03 0.13
C MET A 119 4.11 23.56 -0.11
N LEU A 120 5.13 23.03 0.59
CA LEU A 120 5.50 21.61 0.47
C LEU A 120 4.38 20.70 0.97
N ILE A 121 3.75 21.01 2.11
CA ILE A 121 2.61 20.24 2.64
C ILE A 121 1.46 20.19 1.63
N ALA A 122 1.09 21.34 1.04
CA ALA A 122 0.02 21.42 0.07
C ALA A 122 0.33 20.61 -1.21
N ALA A 123 1.56 20.75 -1.73
CA ALA A 123 2.01 19.97 -2.88
C ALA A 123 1.98 18.47 -2.58
N ARG A 124 2.42 18.06 -1.38
CA ARG A 124 2.38 16.65 -0.93
C ARG A 124 0.97 16.09 -0.83
N ALA A 125 0.02 16.87 -0.32
CA ALA A 125 -1.39 16.47 -0.32
C ALA A 125 -1.89 16.19 -1.75
N ILE A 126 -1.62 17.09 -2.71
CA ILE A 126 -2.00 16.90 -4.12
C ILE A 126 -1.29 15.68 -4.72
N GLN A 127 -0.02 15.48 -4.39
CA GLN A 127 0.77 14.35 -4.86
C GLN A 127 0.19 13.01 -4.38
N GLY A 128 -0.31 12.95 -3.15
CA GLY A 128 -1.03 11.80 -2.60
C GLY A 128 -2.30 11.45 -3.39
N ILE A 129 -2.99 12.44 -3.95
CA ILE A 129 -4.14 12.22 -4.86
C ILE A 129 -3.69 11.48 -6.12
N GLY A 130 -2.55 11.88 -6.70
CA GLY A 130 -1.97 11.19 -7.85
C GLY A 130 -1.60 9.74 -7.52
N ALA A 131 -0.96 9.52 -6.37
CA ALA A 131 -0.58 8.19 -5.89
C ALA A 131 -1.80 7.27 -5.66
N ALA A 132 -2.90 7.81 -5.14
CA ALA A 132 -4.17 7.12 -4.96
C ALA A 132 -4.76 6.56 -6.26
N ALA A 133 -4.55 7.22 -7.38
CA ALA A 133 -4.91 6.68 -8.69
C ALA A 133 -3.86 5.67 -9.19
N ILE A 134 -2.57 5.97 -9.04
CA ILE A 134 -1.47 5.16 -9.59
C ILE A 134 -1.43 3.76 -8.98
N MET A 135 -1.34 3.66 -7.66
CA MET A 135 -1.00 2.39 -6.99
C MET A 135 -2.03 1.28 -7.26
N PRO A 136 -3.33 1.43 -6.95
CA PRO A 136 -4.31 0.35 -7.16
C PRO A 136 -4.57 0.06 -8.65
N LEU A 137 -4.58 1.08 -9.51
CA LEU A 137 -4.85 0.90 -10.93
C LEU A 137 -3.68 0.24 -11.67
N SER A 138 -2.44 0.41 -11.19
CA SER A 138 -1.28 -0.25 -11.79
C SER A 138 -1.41 -1.78 -11.77
N LEU A 139 -1.74 -2.38 -10.62
CA LEU A 139 -1.95 -3.82 -10.47
C LEU A 139 -3.15 -4.30 -11.30
N THR A 140 -4.23 -3.53 -11.27
CA THR A 140 -5.48 -3.86 -11.96
C THR A 140 -5.31 -3.86 -13.49
N LEU A 141 -4.62 -2.84 -14.02
CA LEU A 141 -4.27 -2.77 -15.44
C LEU A 141 -3.30 -3.87 -15.84
N LEU A 142 -2.31 -4.19 -15.01
CA LEU A 142 -1.38 -5.29 -15.26
C LEU A 142 -2.08 -6.64 -15.37
N ALA A 143 -2.94 -6.96 -14.39
CA ALA A 143 -3.69 -8.21 -14.37
C ALA A 143 -4.60 -8.37 -15.60
N GLY A 144 -5.17 -7.26 -16.10
CA GLY A 144 -5.98 -7.23 -17.31
C GLY A 144 -5.17 -7.29 -18.62
N ALA A 145 -3.94 -6.77 -18.62
CA ALA A 145 -3.10 -6.71 -19.82
C ALA A 145 -2.38 -8.04 -20.14
N VAL A 146 -2.26 -8.95 -19.17
CA VAL A 146 -1.52 -10.21 -19.34
C VAL A 146 -2.45 -11.44 -19.39
N PRO A 147 -2.12 -12.47 -20.20
CA PRO A 147 -2.89 -13.72 -20.23
C PRO A 147 -2.94 -14.40 -18.87
N ALA A 148 -4.05 -15.11 -18.58
CA ALA A 148 -4.26 -15.77 -17.28
C ALA A 148 -3.08 -16.64 -16.83
N ALA A 149 -2.52 -17.43 -17.74
CA ALA A 149 -1.37 -18.32 -17.47
C ALA A 149 -0.09 -17.58 -17.03
N ARG A 150 0.04 -16.27 -17.32
CA ARG A 150 1.22 -15.46 -16.97
C ARG A 150 0.92 -14.41 -15.88
N ARG A 151 -0.32 -14.32 -15.38
CA ARG A 151 -0.71 -13.33 -14.36
C ARG A 151 0.09 -13.44 -13.09
N ALA A 152 0.26 -14.65 -12.57
CA ALA A 152 1.01 -14.88 -11.33
C ALA A 152 2.46 -14.37 -11.44
N VAL A 153 3.12 -14.67 -12.56
CA VAL A 153 4.50 -14.20 -12.84
C VAL A 153 4.54 -12.68 -12.96
N ALA A 154 3.61 -12.09 -13.71
CA ALA A 154 3.56 -10.63 -13.89
C ALA A 154 3.32 -9.89 -12.56
N ILE A 155 2.39 -10.37 -11.74
CA ILE A 155 2.10 -9.83 -10.41
C ILE A 155 3.32 -10.02 -9.49
N GLY A 156 4.00 -11.16 -9.58
CA GLY A 156 5.24 -11.42 -8.85
C GLY A 156 6.34 -10.42 -9.19
N VAL A 157 6.57 -10.14 -10.47
CA VAL A 157 7.55 -9.12 -10.92
C VAL A 157 7.13 -7.73 -10.47
N TRP A 158 5.85 -7.36 -10.61
CA TRP A 158 5.32 -6.08 -10.13
C TRP A 158 5.51 -5.90 -8.61
N GLY A 159 5.25 -6.96 -7.84
CA GLY A 159 5.50 -6.98 -6.39
C GLY A 159 6.98 -6.86 -6.06
N GLY A 160 7.85 -7.49 -6.85
CA GLY A 160 9.31 -7.34 -6.72
C GLY A 160 9.79 -5.91 -7.00
N VAL A 161 9.24 -5.26 -8.04
CA VAL A 161 9.51 -3.85 -8.37
C VAL A 161 9.01 -2.92 -7.26
N SER A 162 7.83 -3.20 -6.69
CA SER A 162 7.36 -2.48 -5.50
C SER A 162 8.32 -2.60 -4.33
N GLY A 163 8.76 -3.83 -4.02
CA GLY A 163 9.73 -4.11 -2.97
C GLY A 163 11.07 -3.42 -3.20
N LEU A 164 11.53 -3.33 -4.45
CA LEU A 164 12.70 -2.55 -4.84
C LEU A 164 12.54 -1.07 -4.49
N GLY A 165 11.37 -0.49 -4.77
CA GLY A 165 11.07 0.89 -4.36
C GLY A 165 11.18 1.07 -2.85
N VAL A 166 10.73 0.06 -2.10
CA VAL A 166 10.83 0.06 -0.63
C VAL A 166 12.26 0.01 -0.13
N ALA A 167 13.06 -0.89 -0.67
CA ALA A 167 14.44 -1.10 -0.26
C ALA A 167 15.35 0.06 -0.68
N LEU A 168 15.19 0.54 -1.91
CA LEU A 168 16.04 1.57 -2.49
C LEU A 168 15.67 2.98 -2.05
N GLY A 169 14.45 3.21 -1.55
CA GLY A 169 13.97 4.52 -1.12
C GLY A 169 14.96 5.29 -0.25
N PRO A 170 15.38 4.75 0.92
CA PRO A 170 16.34 5.45 1.77
C PRO A 170 17.71 5.67 1.13
N VAL A 171 18.21 4.72 0.34
CA VAL A 171 19.55 4.81 -0.27
C VAL A 171 19.58 5.82 -1.40
N VAL A 172 18.63 5.71 -2.35
CA VAL A 172 18.49 6.64 -3.47
C VAL A 172 18.18 8.03 -2.93
N GLY A 173 17.31 8.11 -1.93
CA GLY A 173 16.95 9.36 -1.30
C GLY A 173 18.12 10.04 -0.61
N GLY A 174 18.83 9.28 0.22
CA GLY A 174 20.05 9.74 0.85
C GLY A 174 21.09 10.19 -0.17
N ALA A 175 21.32 9.44 -1.25
CA ALA A 175 22.28 9.78 -2.29
C ALA A 175 21.93 11.09 -3.02
N VAL A 176 20.65 11.26 -3.38
CA VAL A 176 20.17 12.46 -4.09
C VAL A 176 20.24 13.69 -3.20
N VAL A 177 19.86 13.55 -1.93
CA VAL A 177 19.89 14.64 -0.94
C VAL A 177 21.33 15.05 -0.60
N ASP A 178 22.22 14.08 -0.38
CA ASP A 178 23.63 14.31 0.00
C ASP A 178 24.47 14.84 -1.18
N GLY A 179 24.20 14.35 -2.41
CA GLY A 179 24.98 14.69 -3.59
C GLY A 179 24.48 15.87 -4.42
N VAL A 180 23.20 16.22 -4.34
CA VAL A 180 22.60 17.28 -5.18
C VAL A 180 21.83 18.28 -4.34
N SER A 181 20.61 17.92 -3.92
CA SER A 181 19.73 18.72 -3.08
C SER A 181 18.48 17.92 -2.71
N TRP A 182 17.75 18.35 -1.68
CA TRP A 182 16.48 17.69 -1.33
C TRP A 182 15.41 17.89 -2.40
N GLN A 183 15.43 19.00 -3.15
CA GLN A 183 14.48 19.25 -4.24
C GLN A 183 14.66 18.24 -5.39
N ALA A 184 15.88 17.75 -5.60
CA ALA A 184 16.19 16.79 -6.66
C ALA A 184 15.43 15.45 -6.50
N VAL A 185 15.03 15.10 -5.28
CA VAL A 185 14.12 13.97 -4.99
C VAL A 185 12.84 14.08 -5.80
N PHE A 186 12.24 15.27 -5.85
CA PHE A 186 10.98 15.48 -6.55
C PHE A 186 11.19 15.67 -8.05
N TRP A 187 12.33 16.23 -8.46
CA TRP A 187 12.67 16.31 -9.88
C TRP A 187 12.87 14.94 -10.51
N LEU A 188 13.32 13.93 -9.75
CA LEU A 188 13.49 12.55 -10.22
C LEU A 188 12.21 11.95 -10.80
N ASN A 189 11.04 12.35 -10.30
CA ASN A 189 9.75 11.85 -10.76
C ASN A 189 9.39 12.33 -12.18
N VAL A 190 9.86 13.50 -12.58
CA VAL A 190 9.53 14.13 -13.88
C VAL A 190 10.03 13.33 -15.09
N PRO A 191 11.32 12.97 -15.22
CA PRO A 191 11.78 12.15 -16.33
C PRO A 191 11.17 10.74 -16.31
N VAL A 192 10.93 10.18 -15.13
CA VAL A 192 10.28 8.86 -14.99
C VAL A 192 8.86 8.91 -15.54
N ALA A 193 8.08 9.94 -15.20
CA ALA A 193 6.74 10.14 -15.73
C ALA A 193 6.74 10.40 -17.24
N ALA A 194 7.68 11.20 -17.75
CA ALA A 194 7.83 11.49 -19.18
C ALA A 194 8.08 10.21 -20.01
N LEU A 195 8.79 9.22 -19.45
CA LEU A 195 8.98 7.91 -20.07
C LEU A 195 7.78 6.97 -19.84
N ALA A 196 7.15 7.02 -18.68
CA ALA A 196 6.07 6.11 -18.33
C ALA A 196 4.77 6.40 -19.08
N VAL A 197 4.42 7.67 -19.32
CA VAL A 197 3.21 8.06 -20.06
C VAL A 197 3.11 7.42 -21.47
N PRO A 198 4.11 7.57 -22.36
CA PRO A 198 4.05 6.95 -23.69
C PRO A 198 4.06 5.41 -23.59
N LEU A 199 4.79 4.86 -22.62
CA LEU A 199 4.83 3.42 -22.39
C LEU A 199 3.44 2.87 -21.98
N VAL A 200 2.73 3.56 -21.08
CA VAL A 200 1.36 3.23 -20.67
C VAL A 200 0.38 3.35 -21.84
N LEU A 201 0.48 4.41 -22.63
CA LEU A 201 -0.38 4.63 -23.80
C LEU A 201 -0.22 3.52 -24.84
N TYR A 202 1.01 3.03 -25.03
CA TYR A 202 1.34 1.99 -25.99
C TYR A 202 1.01 0.58 -25.48
N ALA A 203 1.42 0.27 -24.25
CA ALA A 203 1.43 -1.11 -23.74
C ALA A 203 0.14 -1.52 -23.01
N LEU A 204 -0.57 -0.56 -22.39
CA LEU A 204 -1.79 -0.84 -21.63
C LEU A 204 -3.00 -0.45 -22.45
N ARG A 205 -4.01 -1.31 -22.48
CA ARG A 205 -5.30 -1.04 -23.14
C ARG A 205 -6.27 -0.39 -22.17
N GLU A 206 -7.21 0.35 -22.73
CA GLU A 206 -8.33 0.84 -21.93
C GLU A 206 -9.17 -0.34 -21.45
N SER A 207 -9.53 -0.32 -20.18
CA SER A 207 -10.45 -1.29 -19.59
C SER A 207 -11.33 -0.59 -18.56
N THR A 208 -12.56 -1.06 -18.42
CA THR A 208 -13.53 -0.56 -17.45
C THR A 208 -14.00 -1.70 -16.57
N GLY A 209 -14.34 -1.40 -15.33
CA GLY A 209 -14.94 -2.34 -14.37
C GLY A 209 -16.45 -2.19 -14.32
N VAL A 210 -17.04 -2.75 -13.26
CA VAL A 210 -18.47 -2.55 -12.97
C VAL A 210 -18.68 -1.06 -12.64
N ARG A 211 -19.57 -0.40 -13.38
CA ARG A 211 -19.91 1.00 -13.13
C ARG A 211 -20.70 1.11 -11.84
N GLN A 212 -20.05 1.57 -10.77
CA GLN A 212 -20.70 1.91 -9.52
C GLN A 212 -20.68 3.43 -9.31
N PRO A 213 -21.73 4.01 -8.72
CA PRO A 213 -21.70 5.42 -8.33
C PRO A 213 -20.66 5.61 -7.22
N LEU A 214 -20.04 6.79 -7.21
CA LEU A 214 -19.17 7.19 -6.12
C LEU A 214 -20.01 7.58 -4.91
N ASP A 215 -19.44 7.42 -3.72
CA ASP A 215 -20.01 7.97 -2.48
C ASP A 215 -19.11 9.09 -1.91
N PRO A 216 -19.20 10.33 -2.43
CA PRO A 216 -18.41 11.46 -1.95
C PRO A 216 -18.63 11.75 -0.46
N ALA A 217 -19.83 11.54 0.05
CA ALA A 217 -20.12 11.78 1.46
C ALA A 217 -19.44 10.74 2.35
N GLY A 218 -19.42 9.46 1.96
CA GLY A 218 -18.62 8.43 2.65
C GLY A 218 -17.14 8.77 2.69
N VAL A 219 -16.60 9.25 1.57
CA VAL A 219 -15.20 9.70 1.43
C VAL A 219 -14.90 10.89 2.34
N LEU A 220 -15.77 11.89 2.38
CA LEU A 220 -15.60 13.07 3.25
C LEU A 220 -15.68 12.69 4.74
N LEU A 221 -16.56 11.77 5.12
CA LEU A 221 -16.67 11.30 6.50
C LEU A 221 -15.42 10.51 6.91
N ALA A 222 -14.98 9.55 6.09
CA ALA A 222 -13.78 8.76 6.36
C ALA A 222 -12.51 9.62 6.36
N GLY A 223 -12.32 10.43 5.31
CA GLY A 223 -11.18 11.34 5.19
C GLY A 223 -11.13 12.37 6.30
N GLY A 224 -12.28 12.97 6.62
CA GLY A 224 -12.41 13.91 7.73
C GLY A 224 -12.09 13.27 9.08
N ALA A 225 -12.57 12.06 9.34
CA ALA A 225 -12.25 11.34 10.58
C ALA A 225 -10.73 11.12 10.73
N VAL A 226 -10.08 10.55 9.72
CA VAL A 226 -8.63 10.28 9.80
C VAL A 226 -7.82 11.57 9.85
N PHE A 227 -8.18 12.59 9.05
CA PHE A 227 -7.51 13.89 9.06
C PHE A 227 -7.59 14.56 10.43
N LEU A 228 -8.79 14.66 11.01
CA LEU A 228 -8.97 15.27 12.33
C LEU A 228 -8.27 14.47 13.44
N GLY A 229 -8.31 13.13 13.35
CA GLY A 229 -7.59 12.26 14.29
C GLY A 229 -6.08 12.50 14.26
N VAL A 230 -5.47 12.49 13.06
CA VAL A 230 -4.04 12.79 12.90
C VAL A 230 -3.72 14.22 13.34
N TRP A 231 -4.56 15.19 12.95
CA TRP A 231 -4.37 16.60 13.33
C TRP A 231 -4.34 16.76 14.85
N ALA A 232 -5.29 16.17 15.58
CA ALA A 232 -5.36 16.25 17.03
C ALA A 232 -4.14 15.62 17.70
N ILE A 233 -3.64 14.49 17.18
CA ILE A 233 -2.45 13.82 17.71
C ILE A 233 -1.20 14.68 17.49
N VAL A 234 -1.04 15.27 16.30
CA VAL A 234 0.12 16.10 15.94
C VAL A 234 0.18 17.36 16.81
N HIS A 235 -0.96 18.01 17.06
CA HIS A 235 -1.03 19.26 17.84
C HIS A 235 -1.19 19.02 19.35
N GLY A 236 -1.43 17.77 19.79
CA GLY A 236 -1.76 17.44 21.16
C GLY A 236 -0.73 17.89 22.20
N ASN A 237 0.56 17.80 21.87
CA ASN A 237 1.64 18.23 22.76
C ASN A 237 1.84 19.75 22.78
N ASP A 238 1.63 20.42 21.64
CA ASP A 238 1.86 21.87 21.51
C ASP A 238 0.67 22.67 22.07
N ASP A 239 -0.55 22.27 21.71
CA ASP A 239 -1.80 22.96 22.10
C ASP A 239 -2.36 22.45 23.44
N GLY A 240 -1.85 21.31 23.92
CA GLY A 240 -2.28 20.62 25.14
C GLY A 240 -3.46 19.67 24.92
N TRP A 241 -3.31 18.43 25.38
CA TRP A 241 -4.28 17.33 25.20
C TRP A 241 -5.68 17.61 25.76
N THR A 242 -5.79 18.43 26.81
CA THR A 242 -7.06 18.79 27.45
C THR A 242 -7.66 20.09 26.91
N SER A 243 -6.99 20.76 25.99
CA SER A 243 -7.54 21.98 25.37
C SER A 243 -8.82 21.66 24.58
N ALA A 244 -9.71 22.65 24.48
CA ALA A 244 -10.95 22.48 23.72
C ALA A 244 -10.68 22.28 22.21
N SER A 245 -9.57 22.81 21.69
CA SER A 245 -9.15 22.59 20.29
C SER A 245 -8.79 21.13 20.04
N VAL A 246 -7.91 20.53 20.86
CA VAL A 246 -7.46 19.14 20.66
C VAL A 246 -8.58 18.15 21.01
N SER A 247 -9.18 18.26 22.19
CA SER A 247 -10.20 17.32 22.63
C SER A 247 -11.49 17.41 21.80
N GLY A 248 -11.88 18.62 21.38
CA GLY A 248 -13.00 18.85 20.48
C GLY A 248 -12.77 18.27 19.08
N VAL A 249 -11.56 18.44 18.51
CA VAL A 249 -11.21 17.85 17.21
C VAL A 249 -11.12 16.33 17.28
N LEU A 250 -10.58 15.78 18.38
CA LEU A 250 -10.55 14.33 18.59
C LEU A 250 -11.96 13.74 18.72
N ALA A 251 -12.84 14.40 19.47
CA ALA A 251 -14.25 14.02 19.56
C ALA A 251 -14.95 14.10 18.19
N ALA A 252 -14.70 15.16 17.42
CA ALA A 252 -15.23 15.30 16.06
C ALA A 252 -14.75 14.18 15.13
N SER A 253 -13.47 13.79 15.22
CA SER A 253 -12.92 12.63 14.50
C SER A 253 -13.70 11.34 14.80
N VAL A 254 -13.96 11.06 16.08
CA VAL A 254 -14.75 9.89 16.50
C VAL A 254 -16.18 9.97 15.98
N VAL A 255 -16.83 11.14 16.05
CA VAL A 255 -18.18 11.35 15.53
C VAL A 255 -18.24 11.13 14.01
N LEU A 256 -17.26 11.64 13.26
CA LEU A 256 -17.17 11.42 11.81
C LEU A 256 -16.95 9.95 11.46
N LEU A 257 -16.14 9.23 12.24
CA LEU A 257 -15.94 7.79 12.06
C LEU A 257 -17.25 7.01 12.32
N ILE A 258 -17.97 7.33 13.39
CA ILE A 258 -19.27 6.71 13.69
C ILE A 258 -20.29 7.02 12.57
N ALA A 259 -20.33 8.28 12.10
CA ALA A 259 -21.19 8.68 10.99
C ALA A 259 -20.83 7.95 9.68
N PHE A 260 -19.53 7.76 9.40
CA PHE A 260 -19.05 6.97 8.27
C PHE A 260 -19.56 5.54 8.35
N LEU A 261 -19.35 4.85 9.48
CA LEU A 261 -19.81 3.47 9.66
C LEU A 261 -21.34 3.36 9.54
N GLY A 262 -22.08 4.30 10.13
CA GLY A 262 -23.54 4.36 10.00
C GLY A 262 -24.02 4.59 8.58
N ARG A 263 -23.27 5.36 7.77
CA ARG A 263 -23.53 5.56 6.34
C ARG A 263 -23.24 4.30 5.53
N GLU A 264 -22.09 3.69 5.71
CA GLU A 264 -21.67 2.47 5.02
C GLU A 264 -22.63 1.30 5.26
N MET A 265 -23.30 1.26 6.41
CA MET A 265 -24.36 0.29 6.70
C MET A 265 -25.67 0.52 5.93
N ARG A 266 -25.95 1.76 5.47
CA ARG A 266 -27.24 2.17 4.90
C ARG A 266 -27.17 2.47 3.40
N THR A 267 -25.99 2.85 2.88
CA THR A 267 -25.80 3.21 1.48
C THR A 267 -25.85 1.97 0.58
N ALA A 268 -26.48 2.08 -0.59
CA ALA A 268 -26.56 0.99 -1.58
C ALA A 268 -25.21 0.66 -2.25
N HIS A 269 -24.32 1.66 -2.33
CA HIS A 269 -22.99 1.58 -2.92
C HIS A 269 -21.93 2.08 -1.93
N PRO A 270 -21.65 1.29 -0.86
CA PRO A 270 -20.68 1.63 0.17
C PRO A 270 -19.25 1.77 -0.39
N VAL A 271 -18.47 2.75 0.08
CA VAL A 271 -17.04 2.89 -0.26
C VAL A 271 -16.25 1.69 0.28
N MET A 272 -16.64 1.22 1.46
CA MET A 272 -16.04 0.11 2.18
C MET A 272 -17.15 -0.90 2.54
N PRO A 273 -17.45 -1.88 1.67
CA PRO A 273 -18.51 -2.84 1.90
C PRO A 273 -18.32 -3.64 3.21
N LEU A 274 -18.99 -3.20 4.28
CA LEU A 274 -18.82 -3.76 5.64
C LEU A 274 -19.16 -5.25 5.73
N ARG A 275 -19.91 -5.78 4.76
CA ARG A 275 -20.16 -7.23 4.62
C ARG A 275 -18.88 -8.05 4.56
N LEU A 276 -17.78 -7.51 4.03
CA LEU A 276 -16.50 -8.22 3.92
C LEU A 276 -15.89 -8.48 5.30
N PHE A 277 -16.10 -7.58 6.27
CA PHE A 277 -15.66 -7.72 7.65
C PHE A 277 -16.45 -8.76 8.45
N ARG A 278 -17.52 -9.35 7.89
CA ARG A 278 -18.17 -10.52 8.48
C ARG A 278 -17.29 -11.77 8.37
N SER A 279 -16.34 -11.81 7.42
CA SER A 279 -15.28 -12.81 7.41
C SER A 279 -14.26 -12.48 8.50
N ARG A 280 -14.15 -13.37 9.49
CA ARG A 280 -13.18 -13.24 10.58
C ARG A 280 -11.75 -13.14 10.06
N GLU A 281 -11.41 -13.90 9.01
CA GLU A 281 -10.06 -13.88 8.42
C GLU A 281 -9.74 -12.52 7.78
N PHE A 282 -10.69 -11.96 7.01
CA PHE A 282 -10.56 -10.63 6.43
C PHE A 282 -10.44 -9.54 7.50
N ALA A 283 -11.28 -9.59 8.55
CA ALA A 283 -11.21 -8.64 9.65
C ALA A 283 -9.86 -8.69 10.37
N LEU A 284 -9.36 -9.89 10.71
CA LEU A 284 -8.07 -10.07 11.37
C LEU A 284 -6.90 -9.63 10.46
N ALA A 285 -6.90 -9.95 9.18
CA ALA A 285 -5.86 -9.52 8.24
C ALA A 285 -5.76 -7.99 8.10
N ASN A 286 -6.90 -7.30 8.22
CA ASN A 286 -6.95 -5.84 8.24
C ASN A 286 -6.51 -5.23 9.58
N VAL A 287 -6.87 -5.86 10.71
CA VAL A 287 -6.34 -5.47 12.04
C VAL A 287 -4.83 -5.62 12.08
N ILE A 288 -4.31 -6.75 11.59
CA ILE A 288 -2.86 -6.99 11.44
C ILE A 288 -2.27 -5.88 10.59
N GLY A 289 -2.78 -5.68 9.36
CA GLY A 289 -2.27 -4.68 8.44
C GLY A 289 -2.18 -3.27 9.04
N LEU A 290 -3.24 -2.82 9.73
CA LEU A 290 -3.31 -1.51 10.38
C LEU A 290 -2.33 -1.38 11.55
N THR A 291 -2.34 -2.33 12.48
CA THR A 291 -1.56 -2.24 13.73
C THR A 291 -0.07 -2.49 13.51
N PHE A 292 0.28 -3.38 12.56
CA PHE A 292 1.67 -3.56 12.13
C PHE A 292 2.23 -2.29 11.47
N THR A 293 1.51 -1.67 10.52
CA THR A 293 2.04 -0.44 9.88
C THR A 293 2.11 0.72 10.86
N LEU A 294 1.15 0.84 11.78
CA LEU A 294 1.16 1.84 12.84
C LEU A 294 2.42 1.72 13.71
N GLY A 295 2.73 0.53 14.21
CA GLY A 295 3.92 0.32 15.04
C GLY A 295 5.24 0.47 14.28
N MET A 296 5.34 -0.14 13.09
CA MET A 296 6.60 -0.23 12.36
C MET A 296 6.94 1.03 11.57
N MET A 297 5.97 1.69 10.93
CA MET A 297 6.27 2.86 10.08
C MET A 297 6.61 4.09 10.91
N GLY A 298 5.97 4.29 12.07
CA GLY A 298 6.38 5.31 13.02
C GLY A 298 7.78 5.05 13.59
N ALA A 299 8.13 3.79 13.85
CA ALA A 299 9.47 3.42 14.29
C ALA A 299 10.53 3.66 13.20
N VAL A 300 10.28 3.28 11.94
CA VAL A 300 11.16 3.56 10.80
C VAL A 300 11.40 5.06 10.66
N PHE A 301 10.33 5.87 10.77
CA PHE A 301 10.43 7.32 10.70
C PHE A 301 11.38 7.88 11.78
N LEU A 302 11.21 7.48 13.04
CA LEU A 302 12.08 7.95 14.12
C LEU A 302 13.51 7.39 14.03
N LEU A 303 13.68 6.11 13.71
CA LEU A 303 15.00 5.48 13.59
C LEU A 303 15.82 6.07 12.42
N SER A 304 15.19 6.45 11.31
CA SER A 304 15.85 7.18 10.22
C SER A 304 16.42 8.52 10.70
N GLN A 305 15.65 9.25 11.50
CA GLN A 305 16.05 10.53 12.08
C GLN A 305 17.16 10.34 13.13
N TYR A 306 17.08 9.31 13.96
CA TYR A 306 18.11 8.97 14.96
C TYR A 306 19.50 8.78 14.32
N LEU A 307 19.57 8.03 13.23
CA LEU A 307 20.84 7.77 12.52
C LEU A 307 21.49 9.06 11.98
N GLN A 308 20.68 10.06 11.62
CA GLN A 308 21.19 11.32 11.07
C GLN A 308 21.47 12.35 12.18
N ILE A 309 20.54 12.53 13.12
CA ILE A 309 20.60 13.56 14.17
C ILE A 309 21.53 13.14 15.32
N VAL A 310 21.44 11.90 15.81
CA VAL A 310 22.22 11.43 16.96
C VAL A 310 23.54 10.80 16.53
N SER A 311 23.48 9.90 15.53
CA SER A 311 24.69 9.21 15.07
C SER A 311 25.53 10.03 14.08
N GLY A 312 25.02 11.19 13.63
CA GLY A 312 25.76 12.12 12.76
C GLY A 312 26.04 11.59 11.35
N TYR A 313 25.32 10.56 10.89
CA TYR A 313 25.51 10.04 9.53
C TYR A 313 24.90 11.00 8.50
N SER A 314 25.56 11.12 7.34
CA SER A 314 24.95 11.78 6.18
C SER A 314 23.67 11.05 5.75
N PRO A 315 22.74 11.71 5.02
CA PRO A 315 21.52 11.07 4.53
C PRO A 315 21.80 9.78 3.76
N PHE A 316 22.82 9.76 2.90
CA PHE A 316 23.24 8.55 2.18
C PHE A 316 23.75 7.46 3.12
N ALA A 317 24.62 7.83 4.07
CA ALA A 317 25.17 6.90 5.05
C ALA A 317 24.10 6.29 5.98
N ALA A 318 23.07 7.05 6.34
CA ALA A 318 21.92 6.59 7.10
C ALA A 318 21.02 5.66 6.24
N GLY A 319 20.75 6.04 4.99
CA GLY A 319 20.01 5.20 4.04
C GLY A 319 20.68 3.84 3.80
N LEU A 320 22.00 3.81 3.65
CA LEU A 320 22.75 2.55 3.51
C LEU A 320 22.64 1.67 4.76
N ARG A 321 22.62 2.29 5.94
CA ARG A 321 22.56 1.60 7.23
C ARG A 321 21.18 1.04 7.56
N THR A 322 20.12 1.54 6.93
CA THR A 322 18.76 1.01 7.09
C THR A 322 18.45 -0.14 6.12
N LEU A 323 19.31 -0.42 5.13
CA LEU A 323 19.13 -1.52 4.18
C LEU A 323 18.88 -2.90 4.80
N PRO A 324 19.53 -3.33 5.90
CA PRO A 324 19.24 -4.64 6.48
C PRO A 324 17.78 -4.79 6.88
N TRP A 325 17.10 -3.68 7.21
CA TRP A 325 15.67 -3.63 7.45
C TRP A 325 14.88 -3.53 6.13
N THR A 326 15.16 -2.55 5.28
CA THR A 326 14.30 -2.23 4.13
C THR A 326 14.46 -3.18 2.94
N ALA A 327 15.63 -3.81 2.77
CA ALA A 327 15.91 -4.74 1.68
C ALA A 327 15.53 -6.19 2.00
N ALA A 328 15.56 -6.60 3.27
CA ALA A 328 15.23 -7.97 3.65
C ALA A 328 13.83 -8.44 3.18
N PRO A 329 12.76 -7.63 3.23
CA PRO A 329 11.45 -7.99 2.69
C PRO A 329 11.45 -8.40 1.22
N MET A 330 12.36 -7.86 0.39
CA MET A 330 12.43 -8.23 -1.02
C MET A 330 12.80 -9.70 -1.24
N ILE A 331 13.59 -10.26 -0.33
CA ILE A 331 14.04 -11.65 -0.40
C ILE A 331 13.07 -12.53 0.40
N VAL A 332 12.68 -12.07 1.58
CA VAL A 332 11.91 -12.87 2.52
C VAL A 332 10.43 -12.98 2.14
N ALA A 333 9.81 -11.94 1.56
CA ALA A 333 8.39 -12.00 1.19
C ALA A 333 8.07 -13.03 0.09
N PRO A 334 8.85 -13.14 -1.00
CA PRO A 334 8.67 -14.23 -1.98
C PRO A 334 8.84 -15.61 -1.35
N VAL A 335 9.85 -15.79 -0.49
CA VAL A 335 10.08 -17.06 0.23
C VAL A 335 8.90 -17.38 1.15
N ALA A 336 8.38 -16.39 1.87
CA ALA A 336 7.19 -16.54 2.71
C ALA A 336 5.97 -16.98 1.88
N GLY A 337 5.77 -16.38 0.69
CA GLY A 337 4.70 -16.76 -0.24
C GLY A 337 4.82 -18.22 -0.72
N LEU A 338 6.04 -18.70 -0.98
CA LEU A 338 6.30 -20.09 -1.36
C LEU A 338 6.12 -21.08 -0.20
N LEU A 339 6.40 -20.63 1.03
CA LEU A 339 6.24 -21.45 2.24
C LEU A 339 4.79 -21.47 2.75
N ALA A 340 3.99 -20.44 2.44
CA ALA A 340 2.61 -20.31 2.93
C ALA A 340 1.74 -21.55 2.66
N PRO A 341 1.79 -22.23 1.49
CA PRO A 341 1.07 -23.47 1.26
C PRO A 341 1.56 -24.67 2.08
N ARG A 342 2.73 -24.62 2.72
CA ARG A 342 3.27 -25.72 3.54
C ARG A 342 3.11 -25.48 5.03
N VAL A 343 3.48 -24.28 5.50
CA VAL A 343 3.47 -23.96 6.94
C VAL A 343 2.20 -23.22 7.39
N GLY A 344 1.40 -22.70 6.45
CA GLY A 344 0.20 -21.92 6.71
C GLY A 344 0.48 -20.44 7.01
N LEU A 345 -0.51 -19.59 6.70
CA LEU A 345 -0.41 -18.13 6.85
C LEU A 345 -0.22 -17.69 8.31
N ARG A 346 -0.95 -18.32 9.24
CA ARG A 346 -0.88 -18.00 10.67
C ARG A 346 0.54 -18.14 11.24
N ALA A 347 1.24 -19.23 10.91
CA ALA A 347 2.59 -19.47 11.43
C ALA A 347 3.58 -18.39 10.93
N LEU A 348 3.51 -18.05 9.64
CA LEU A 348 4.36 -17.01 9.05
C LEU A 348 4.06 -15.63 9.65
N LEU A 349 2.78 -15.26 9.76
CA LEU A 349 2.35 -13.98 10.32
C LEU A 349 2.78 -13.83 11.78
N VAL A 350 2.50 -14.82 12.63
CA VAL A 350 2.90 -14.78 14.05
C VAL A 350 4.41 -14.68 14.18
N THR A 351 5.17 -15.52 13.45
CA THR A 351 6.64 -15.48 13.49
C THR A 351 7.17 -14.12 13.06
N GLY A 352 6.68 -13.60 11.94
CA GLY A 352 7.14 -12.32 11.41
C GLY A 352 6.82 -11.14 12.34
N LEU A 353 5.63 -11.12 12.92
CA LEU A 353 5.21 -10.06 13.84
C LEU A 353 5.94 -10.15 15.19
N VAL A 354 6.20 -11.36 15.70
CA VAL A 354 7.01 -11.55 16.93
C VAL A 354 8.45 -11.08 16.71
N LEU A 355 9.07 -11.43 15.58
CA LEU A 355 10.42 -10.94 15.24
C LEU A 355 10.45 -9.40 15.22
N GLN A 356 9.43 -8.77 14.63
CA GLN A 356 9.35 -7.31 14.61
C GLN A 356 9.15 -6.71 16.00
N GLY A 357 8.25 -7.26 16.82
CA GLY A 357 8.04 -6.80 18.19
C GLY A 357 9.32 -6.91 19.03
N ILE A 358 10.02 -8.04 18.94
CA ILE A 358 11.32 -8.24 19.60
C ILE A 358 12.34 -7.25 19.07
N SER A 359 12.40 -7.01 17.76
CA SER A 359 13.35 -6.05 17.18
C SER A 359 13.15 -4.63 17.71
N LEU A 360 11.90 -4.18 17.87
CA LEU A 360 11.58 -2.85 18.42
C LEU A 360 11.96 -2.75 19.90
N VAL A 361 11.64 -3.78 20.70
CA VAL A 361 12.03 -3.84 22.12
C VAL A 361 13.55 -3.89 22.27
N TRP A 362 14.23 -4.66 21.42
CA TRP A 362 15.69 -4.76 21.43
C TRP A 362 16.31 -3.40 21.07
N MET A 363 15.86 -2.76 19.99
CA MET A 363 16.33 -1.41 19.64
C MET A 363 16.08 -0.41 20.77
N ALA A 364 14.89 -0.44 21.39
CA ALA A 364 14.56 0.42 22.53
C ALA A 364 15.54 0.26 23.70
N GLY A 365 16.04 -0.95 23.95
CA GLY A 365 17.04 -1.23 24.98
C GLY A 365 18.49 -0.93 24.60
N LEU A 366 18.79 -0.70 23.31
CA LEU A 366 20.14 -0.37 22.82
C LEU A 366 20.36 1.13 22.60
N ILE A 367 19.30 1.94 22.58
CA ILE A 367 19.42 3.36 22.26
C ILE A 367 20.08 4.09 23.41
N GLU A 368 21.37 4.32 23.24
CA GLU A 368 22.20 5.16 24.08
C GLU A 368 23.07 6.06 23.18
N PRO A 369 23.55 7.21 23.68
CA PRO A 369 24.54 8.02 22.97
C PRO A 369 25.80 7.19 22.66
N GLY A 370 26.21 7.15 21.38
CA GLY A 370 27.42 6.45 20.96
C GLY A 370 27.27 4.94 20.69
N VAL A 371 26.03 4.42 20.61
CA VAL A 371 25.80 3.02 20.26
C VAL A 371 26.46 2.69 18.91
N ALA A 372 27.23 1.61 18.88
CA ALA A 372 27.87 1.16 17.64
C ALA A 372 26.80 0.62 16.67
N TYR A 373 26.80 1.10 15.42
CA TYR A 373 25.85 0.62 14.39
C TYR A 373 25.78 -0.91 14.29
N SER A 374 26.90 -1.60 14.48
CA SER A 374 26.97 -3.07 14.45
C SER A 374 26.06 -3.76 15.46
N SER A 375 25.72 -3.12 16.60
CA SER A 375 24.77 -3.68 17.57
C SER A 375 23.31 -3.56 17.11
N LEU A 376 23.00 -2.60 16.22
CA LEU A 376 21.65 -2.40 15.66
C LEU A 376 21.37 -3.34 14.48
N VAL A 377 22.40 -3.80 13.78
CA VAL A 377 22.27 -4.66 12.58
C VAL A 377 21.43 -5.91 12.84
N PRO A 378 21.63 -6.70 13.92
CA PRO A 378 20.78 -7.86 14.21
C PRO A 378 19.30 -7.51 14.36
N ALA A 379 19.01 -6.39 15.03
CA ALA A 379 17.63 -5.93 15.18
C ALA A 379 17.03 -5.44 13.85
N PHE A 380 17.80 -4.75 13.00
CA PHE A 380 17.36 -4.38 11.64
C PHE A 380 17.10 -5.59 10.75
N VAL A 381 17.97 -6.60 10.76
CA VAL A 381 17.75 -7.85 10.02
C VAL A 381 16.49 -8.55 10.54
N MET A 382 16.30 -8.61 11.86
CA MET A 382 15.12 -9.21 12.48
C MET A 382 13.84 -8.48 12.09
N ALA A 383 13.84 -7.14 12.12
CA ALA A 383 12.75 -6.29 11.69
C ALA A 383 12.40 -6.52 10.21
N GLY A 384 13.41 -6.53 9.33
CA GLY A 384 13.23 -6.71 7.90
C GLY A 384 12.77 -8.12 7.51
N VAL A 385 13.34 -9.17 8.12
CA VAL A 385 12.88 -10.55 7.96
C VAL A 385 11.43 -10.68 8.42
N GLY A 386 11.11 -10.14 9.59
CA GLY A 386 9.75 -10.20 10.11
C GLY A 386 8.74 -9.47 9.21
N MET A 387 9.10 -8.30 8.69
CA MET A 387 8.30 -7.54 7.73
C MET A 387 8.05 -8.32 6.43
N GLY A 388 9.06 -9.04 5.92
CA GLY A 388 8.89 -9.95 4.77
C GLY A 388 7.94 -11.12 5.05
N LEU A 389 8.04 -11.72 6.24
CA LEU A 389 7.12 -12.78 6.70
C LEU A 389 5.70 -12.26 6.97
N THR A 390 5.49 -10.95 7.08
CA THR A 390 4.18 -10.34 7.26
C THR A 390 3.52 -9.93 5.94
N PHE A 391 4.25 -9.26 5.02
CA PHE A 391 3.63 -8.66 3.83
C PHE A 391 2.90 -9.65 2.92
N ALA A 392 3.61 -10.66 2.41
CA ALA A 392 3.02 -11.60 1.45
C ALA A 392 1.94 -12.48 2.10
N PRO A 393 2.15 -13.05 3.32
CA PRO A 393 1.09 -13.80 3.99
C PRO A 393 -0.13 -12.97 4.35
N ASN A 394 0.03 -11.71 4.74
CA ASN A 394 -1.13 -10.85 5.06
C ASN A 394 -1.94 -10.53 3.80
N ALA A 395 -1.28 -10.20 2.68
CA ALA A 395 -1.95 -10.00 1.40
C ALA A 395 -2.73 -11.25 0.96
N THR A 396 -2.17 -12.44 1.20
CA THR A 396 -2.87 -13.70 0.93
C THR A 396 -4.08 -13.88 1.85
N ALA A 397 -3.94 -13.60 3.15
CA ALA A 397 -5.03 -13.71 4.14
C ALA A 397 -6.20 -12.75 3.84
N VAL A 398 -5.93 -11.57 3.30
CA VAL A 398 -6.97 -10.60 2.87
C VAL A 398 -7.87 -11.19 1.78
N LEU A 399 -7.31 -12.03 0.89
CA LEU A 399 -8.06 -12.59 -0.25
C LEU A 399 -8.60 -14.00 0.05
N ALA A 400 -8.18 -14.61 1.15
CA ALA A 400 -8.59 -15.96 1.52
C ALA A 400 -10.12 -16.04 1.72
N GLY A 401 -10.76 -16.99 1.03
CA GLY A 401 -12.20 -17.21 1.11
C GLY A 401 -13.07 -16.10 0.48
N MET A 402 -12.45 -15.11 -0.20
CA MET A 402 -13.18 -14.06 -0.89
C MET A 402 -13.58 -14.50 -2.30
N ARG A 403 -14.76 -14.05 -2.75
CA ARG A 403 -15.20 -14.21 -4.14
C ARG A 403 -14.28 -13.39 -5.05
N GLU A 404 -13.99 -13.89 -6.24
CA GLU A 404 -13.12 -13.18 -7.21
C GLU A 404 -13.58 -11.74 -7.49
N ALA A 405 -14.90 -11.52 -7.54
CA ALA A 405 -15.50 -10.20 -7.73
C ALA A 405 -15.17 -9.20 -6.60
N ASP A 406 -14.83 -9.69 -5.40
CA ASP A 406 -14.52 -8.87 -4.24
C ASP A 406 -13.01 -8.65 -4.05
N HIS A 407 -12.14 -9.37 -4.78
CA HIS A 407 -10.68 -9.32 -4.57
C HIS A 407 -10.09 -7.92 -4.72
N ALA A 408 -10.54 -7.18 -5.74
CA ALA A 408 -10.08 -5.81 -5.98
C ALA A 408 -10.47 -4.88 -4.82
N THR A 409 -11.73 -4.95 -4.38
CA THR A 409 -12.22 -4.14 -3.25
C THR A 409 -11.54 -4.54 -1.94
N ALA A 410 -11.39 -5.83 -1.67
CA ALA A 410 -10.72 -6.37 -0.49
C ALA A 410 -9.25 -5.90 -0.40
N SER A 411 -8.51 -6.00 -1.50
CA SER A 411 -7.13 -5.52 -1.58
C SER A 411 -7.03 -4.01 -1.38
N SER A 412 -7.95 -3.24 -1.97
CA SER A 412 -7.97 -1.79 -1.81
C SER A 412 -8.31 -1.37 -0.38
N ILE A 413 -9.26 -2.05 0.29
CA ILE A 413 -9.54 -1.79 1.73
C ILE A 413 -8.28 -2.03 2.56
N ASN A 414 -7.57 -3.15 2.31
CA ASN A 414 -6.35 -3.46 3.05
C ASN A 414 -5.25 -2.42 2.85
N ALA A 415 -5.03 -1.99 1.60
CA ALA A 415 -4.06 -0.95 1.31
C ALA A 415 -4.44 0.40 1.95
N THR A 416 -5.73 0.77 1.95
CA THR A 416 -6.22 2.00 2.61
C THR A 416 -5.97 1.94 4.11
N LEU A 417 -6.31 0.84 4.77
CA LEU A 417 -6.11 0.69 6.21
C LEU A 417 -4.62 0.67 6.58
N ARG A 418 -3.77 0.06 5.75
CA ARG A 418 -2.31 0.12 5.94
C ARG A 418 -1.79 1.55 5.88
N GLU A 419 -2.25 2.35 4.93
CA GLU A 419 -1.84 3.74 4.73
C GLU A 419 -2.36 4.65 5.87
N ILE A 420 -3.59 4.42 6.35
CA ILE A 420 -4.08 5.04 7.59
C ILE A 420 -3.17 4.70 8.76
N GLY A 421 -2.74 3.43 8.85
CA GLY A 421 -1.76 2.98 9.86
C GLY A 421 -0.42 3.69 9.75
N VAL A 422 0.10 3.95 8.53
CA VAL A 422 1.32 4.74 8.33
C VAL A 422 1.15 6.14 8.93
N ALA A 423 0.08 6.86 8.57
CA ALA A 423 -0.15 8.23 9.04
C ALA A 423 -0.33 8.31 10.57
N LEU A 424 -1.16 7.43 11.12
CA LEU A 424 -1.38 7.34 12.57
C LEU A 424 -0.11 6.89 13.29
N GLY A 425 0.68 6.00 12.69
CA GLY A 425 1.92 5.50 13.27
C GLY A 425 2.96 6.60 13.44
N ILE A 426 3.18 7.39 12.39
CA ILE A 426 4.06 8.56 12.45
C ILE A 426 3.56 9.54 13.50
N ALA A 427 2.26 9.87 13.50
CA ALA A 427 1.69 10.84 14.43
C ALA A 427 1.77 10.37 15.90
N VAL A 428 1.33 9.15 16.21
CA VAL A 428 1.28 8.61 17.58
C VAL A 428 2.69 8.41 18.14
N LEU A 429 3.60 7.77 17.39
CA LEU A 429 4.95 7.53 17.91
C LEU A 429 5.73 8.84 18.06
N THR A 430 5.52 9.82 17.18
CA THR A 430 6.12 11.15 17.34
C THR A 430 5.50 11.90 18.53
N ALA A 431 4.19 11.79 18.75
CA ALA A 431 3.54 12.38 19.91
C ALA A 431 4.05 11.78 21.23
N VAL A 432 4.30 10.46 21.28
CA VAL A 432 4.94 9.78 22.42
C VAL A 432 6.38 10.26 22.60
N PHE A 433 7.15 10.33 21.51
CA PHE A 433 8.51 10.86 21.53
C PHE A 433 8.56 12.29 22.11
N LEU A 434 7.76 13.20 21.58
CA LEU A 434 7.69 14.59 22.05
C LEU A 434 7.17 14.66 23.50
N GLY A 435 6.15 13.86 23.85
CA GLY A 435 5.60 13.81 25.21
C GLY A 435 6.58 13.27 26.25
N ALA A 436 7.55 12.44 25.82
CA ALA A 436 8.66 11.99 26.65
C ALA A 436 9.80 13.02 26.78
N GLY A 437 9.60 14.27 26.32
CA GLY A 437 10.62 15.33 26.33
C GLY A 437 11.54 15.30 25.11
N GLY A 438 11.17 14.55 24.06
CA GLY A 438 11.97 14.40 22.86
C GLY A 438 12.24 15.72 22.15
N SER A 439 13.49 15.94 21.75
CA SER A 439 13.85 17.05 20.87
C SER A 439 14.76 16.58 19.75
N LEU A 440 14.78 17.32 18.64
CA LEU A 440 15.66 17.03 17.51
C LEU A 440 17.09 17.51 17.76
N THR A 441 17.64 17.12 18.90
CA THR A 441 19.02 17.31 19.33
C THR A 441 19.63 15.96 19.71
N PRO A 442 20.94 15.74 19.57
CA PRO A 442 21.54 14.44 19.87
C PRO A 442 21.19 13.89 21.25
N THR A 443 21.19 14.75 22.28
CA THR A 443 20.91 14.39 23.68
C THR A 443 19.42 14.25 23.95
N GLY A 444 18.58 15.14 23.40
CA GLY A 444 17.14 15.08 23.65
C GLY A 444 16.41 14.00 22.82
N TYR A 445 17.08 13.36 21.87
CA TYR A 445 16.47 12.33 21.03
C TYR A 445 16.55 10.93 21.67
N THR A 446 17.67 10.57 22.30
CA THR A 446 17.91 9.21 22.82
C THR A 446 16.87 8.81 23.87
N ASP A 447 16.64 9.68 24.85
CA ASP A 447 15.84 9.36 26.03
C ASP A 447 14.35 9.20 25.68
N ALA A 448 13.91 9.90 24.64
CA ALA A 448 12.53 9.91 24.17
C ALA A 448 12.24 8.85 23.09
N LEU A 449 13.27 8.29 22.44
CA LEU A 449 13.07 7.30 21.38
C LEU A 449 12.60 5.96 21.92
N ALA A 450 13.14 5.50 23.06
CA ALA A 450 12.78 4.20 23.63
C ALA A 450 11.27 4.08 23.97
N PRO A 451 10.62 5.04 24.65
CA PRO A 451 9.17 5.02 24.86
C PRO A 451 8.36 4.88 23.57
N ALA A 452 8.74 5.61 22.51
CA ALA A 452 8.06 5.53 21.23
C ALA A 452 8.20 4.14 20.58
N LEU A 453 9.39 3.52 20.67
CA LEU A 453 9.60 2.16 20.17
C LEU A 453 8.84 1.10 20.99
N TYR A 454 8.72 1.26 22.31
CA TYR A 454 7.89 0.37 23.14
C TYR A 454 6.41 0.48 22.77
N VAL A 455 5.90 1.68 22.53
CA VAL A 455 4.53 1.88 22.04
C VAL A 455 4.36 1.23 20.66
N GLY A 456 5.33 1.40 19.75
CA GLY A 456 5.35 0.71 18.47
C GLY A 456 5.31 -0.82 18.62
N ALA A 457 6.10 -1.37 19.54
CA ALA A 457 6.10 -2.80 19.87
C ALA A 457 4.74 -3.26 20.44
N GLY A 458 4.07 -2.42 21.24
CA GLY A 458 2.71 -2.66 21.73
C GLY A 458 1.70 -2.81 20.59
N PHE A 459 1.74 -1.95 19.57
CA PHE A 459 0.88 -2.09 18.39
C PHE A 459 1.21 -3.36 17.58
N VAL A 460 2.49 -3.70 17.43
CA VAL A 460 2.90 -4.96 16.80
C VAL A 460 2.43 -6.17 17.62
N ALA A 461 2.40 -6.09 18.96
CA ALA A 461 1.86 -7.14 19.81
C ALA A 461 0.35 -7.35 19.59
N VAL A 462 -0.42 -6.28 19.35
CA VAL A 462 -1.83 -6.41 18.93
C VAL A 462 -1.92 -7.16 17.60
N ALA A 463 -1.04 -6.88 16.65
CA ALA A 463 -0.96 -7.63 15.39
C ALA A 463 -0.63 -9.12 15.63
N VAL A 464 0.30 -9.43 16.54
CA VAL A 464 0.63 -10.82 16.94
C VAL A 464 -0.61 -11.54 17.47
N VAL A 465 -1.36 -10.89 18.37
CA VAL A 465 -2.61 -11.46 18.91
C VAL A 465 -3.63 -11.69 17.81
N ALA A 466 -3.83 -10.71 16.91
CA ALA A 466 -4.74 -10.85 15.78
C ALA A 466 -4.33 -12.01 14.84
N ALA A 467 -3.04 -12.16 14.56
CA ALA A 467 -2.50 -13.27 13.77
C ALA A 467 -2.68 -14.63 14.48
N ALA A 468 -2.47 -14.69 15.80
CA ALA A 468 -2.69 -15.91 16.58
C ALA A 468 -4.18 -16.32 16.63
N LEU A 469 -5.10 -15.36 16.52
CA LEU A 469 -6.54 -15.61 16.48
C LEU A 469 -7.07 -16.02 15.10
N MET A 470 -6.22 -16.08 14.07
CA MET A 470 -6.61 -16.56 12.74
C MET A 470 -6.98 -18.04 12.77
N PRO A 471 -8.06 -18.44 12.07
CA PRO A 471 -8.45 -19.84 11.96
C PRO A 471 -7.30 -20.70 11.39
N PRO A 472 -7.06 -21.90 11.91
CA PRO A 472 -6.21 -22.88 11.24
C PRO A 472 -6.79 -23.20 9.86
N ARG A 473 -5.92 -23.53 8.91
CA ARG A 473 -6.31 -23.91 7.55
C ARG A 473 -7.35 -25.04 7.63
N ARG A 474 -8.56 -24.80 7.12
CA ARG A 474 -9.41 -25.92 6.69
C ARG A 474 -8.72 -26.50 5.46
N GLU A 475 -8.27 -27.75 5.52
CA GLU A 475 -8.06 -28.52 4.30
C GLU A 475 -9.31 -28.31 3.46
N SER A 476 -9.14 -27.63 2.34
CA SER A 476 -10.16 -27.61 1.32
C SER A 476 -10.40 -29.07 0.99
N ALA A 477 -11.58 -29.58 1.36
CA ALA A 477 -12.08 -30.80 0.79
C ALA A 477 -11.79 -30.72 -0.70
N GLU A 478 -11.04 -31.72 -1.17
CA GLU A 478 -10.73 -31.95 -2.57
C GLU A 478 -11.95 -31.53 -3.39
N PRO A 479 -11.81 -30.61 -4.36
CA PRO A 479 -12.96 -30.21 -5.17
C PRO A 479 -13.54 -31.49 -5.73
N ASP A 480 -14.75 -31.83 -5.28
CA ASP A 480 -15.53 -32.98 -5.71
C ASP A 480 -15.41 -32.99 -7.23
N GLN A 481 -14.51 -33.84 -7.74
CA GLN A 481 -14.47 -34.08 -9.16
C GLN A 481 -15.88 -34.57 -9.43
N PRO A 482 -16.65 -33.95 -10.35
CA PRO A 482 -17.95 -34.47 -10.67
C PRO A 482 -17.73 -35.92 -11.02
N SER A 483 -18.18 -36.82 -10.14
CA SER A 483 -18.11 -38.24 -10.36
C SER A 483 -18.74 -38.43 -11.72
N VAL A 484 -17.92 -38.78 -12.70
CA VAL A 484 -18.41 -39.14 -14.01
C VAL A 484 -19.21 -40.40 -13.75
N THR A 485 -20.49 -40.22 -13.46
CA THR A 485 -21.46 -41.29 -13.48
C THR A 485 -21.51 -41.68 -14.94
N THR A 486 -20.64 -42.62 -15.31
CA THR A 486 -20.74 -43.36 -16.56
C THR A 486 -22.10 -44.04 -16.50
N VAL A 487 -23.10 -43.40 -17.07
CA VAL A 487 -24.36 -44.06 -17.40
C VAL A 487 -23.97 -45.16 -18.39
N PRO A 488 -24.23 -46.44 -18.09
CA PRO A 488 -23.96 -47.49 -19.04
C PRO A 488 -24.77 -47.22 -20.30
N SER A 489 -24.09 -46.94 -21.41
CA SER A 489 -24.73 -46.94 -22.73
C SER A 489 -25.32 -48.35 -22.97
N ALA A 490 -26.58 -48.41 -23.41
CA ALA A 490 -27.27 -49.64 -23.78
C ALA A 490 -26.74 -50.30 -25.07
N SER A 491 -25.57 -49.89 -25.57
CA SER A 491 -24.89 -50.53 -26.70
C SER A 491 -23.39 -50.66 -26.40
N GLY A 492 -22.97 -51.88 -26.06
CA GLY A 492 -21.60 -52.21 -25.71
C GLY A 492 -20.63 -52.13 -26.89
N ARG A 493 -20.26 -50.93 -27.33
CA ARG A 493 -19.07 -50.69 -28.17
C ARG A 493 -18.32 -49.44 -27.74
N VAL A 494 -17.13 -49.68 -27.18
CA VAL A 494 -16.06 -48.69 -27.08
C VAL A 494 -15.44 -48.58 -28.48
N ILE A 495 -15.48 -47.40 -29.09
CA ILE A 495 -14.67 -47.09 -30.28
C ILE A 495 -13.62 -46.09 -29.83
N ASP A 496 -12.38 -46.59 -29.76
CA ASP A 496 -11.16 -45.81 -29.60
C ASP A 496 -10.76 -45.28 -30.98
N HIS A 497 -10.58 -43.97 -31.12
CA HIS A 497 -10.03 -43.37 -32.32
C HIS A 497 -8.68 -42.74 -31.99
N SER A 498 -7.63 -43.53 -32.16
CA SER A 498 -6.27 -43.06 -32.33
C SER A 498 -6.10 -42.42 -33.71
N VAL A 499 -5.45 -41.26 -33.73
CA VAL A 499 -5.11 -40.44 -34.89
C VAL A 499 -3.98 -41.06 -35.73
N THR A 500 -4.21 -41.17 -37.04
CA THR A 500 -3.26 -41.14 -38.19
C THR A 500 -4.15 -40.81 -39.41
N ASP A 501 -3.98 -39.77 -40.24
CA ASP A 501 -2.95 -38.77 -40.53
C ASP A 501 -3.57 -37.36 -40.61
#